data_AF-A0A956E0L5-F1
#
_entry.id   AF-A0A956E0L5-F1
#
_cell.length_a   1.000
_cell.length_b   1.000
_cell.length_c   1.000
_cell.angle_alpha   90.00
_cell.angle_beta   90.00
_cell.angle_gamma   90.00
#
_symmetry.space_group_name_H-M   'P 1'
#
loop_
_entity.id
_entity.type
_entity.pdbx_description
1 polymer ?
#
loop_
_entity_poly.entity_id
_entity_poly.type
_entity_poly.pdbx_seq_one_letter_code
_entity_poly.pdbx_strand_id
1 'polypeptide(L)'
;MSMFVHKLEGCRPQPLAGYLKALGVLRLVSEQADQGARGMWRDECFWLVTALDRDALWAFFLNQYAPTPLLAPWNGGSGFYPKDSRAGIDPIAASSAARLG
;
A
#
# COMPACT_ATOMS: atom_id res chain seq x y z
N MET A 1 24.49 -2.45 3.25
CA MET A 1 23.31 -3.31 3.48
C MET A 1 23.23 -4.31 2.34
N SER A 2 23.01 -5.58 2.67
CA SER A 2 22.69 -6.59 1.65
C SER A 2 21.34 -6.28 1.03
N MET A 3 21.19 -6.56 -0.27
CA MET A 3 19.95 -6.38 -1.01
C MET A 3 19.48 -7.75 -1.49
N PHE A 4 18.21 -8.05 -1.27
CA PHE A 4 17.55 -9.26 -1.72
C PHE A 4 16.70 -8.94 -2.95
N VAL A 5 16.55 -9.93 -3.82
CA VAL A 5 15.77 -9.82 -5.05
C VAL A 5 14.64 -10.84 -5.02
N HIS A 6 13.40 -10.38 -5.09
CA HIS A 6 12.19 -11.20 -5.03
C HIS A 6 11.47 -11.21 -6.36
N LYS A 7 11.22 -12.39 -6.90
CA LYS A 7 10.36 -12.57 -8.09
C LYS A 7 8.90 -12.69 -7.65
N LEU A 8 8.04 -11.77 -8.09
CA LEU A 8 6.61 -11.75 -7.76
C LEU A 8 5.78 -12.18 -8.97
N GLU A 9 5.57 -13.50 -9.10
CA GLU A 9 4.95 -14.11 -10.29
C GLU A 9 3.47 -13.73 -10.49
N GLY A 10 2.81 -13.30 -9.43
CA GLY A 10 1.44 -12.78 -9.44
C GLY A 10 1.33 -11.27 -9.69
N CYS A 11 2.42 -10.61 -10.08
CA CYS A 11 2.52 -9.16 -10.33
C CYS A 11 2.99 -8.91 -11.78
N ARG A 12 2.21 -9.40 -12.75
CA ARG A 12 2.53 -9.27 -14.18
C ARG A 12 2.18 -7.88 -14.73
N PRO A 13 2.81 -7.41 -15.82
CA PRO A 13 2.43 -6.14 -16.46
C PRO A 13 1.00 -6.13 -17.00
N GLN A 14 0.46 -7.30 -17.35
CA GLN A 14 -0.92 -7.48 -17.80
C GLN A 14 -1.56 -8.69 -17.09
N PRO A 15 -2.85 -8.63 -16.71
CA PRO A 15 -3.79 -7.52 -16.89
C PRO A 15 -3.53 -6.34 -15.92
N LEU A 16 -4.27 -5.23 -16.08
CA LEU A 16 -4.11 -4.00 -15.26
C LEU A 16 -4.08 -4.26 -13.75
N ALA A 17 -4.88 -5.22 -13.26
CA ALA A 17 -4.87 -5.60 -11.85
C ALA A 17 -3.51 -6.12 -11.36
N GLY A 18 -2.79 -6.88 -12.20
CA GLY A 18 -1.43 -7.36 -11.89
C GLY A 18 -0.42 -6.21 -11.84
N TYR A 19 -0.54 -5.26 -12.76
CA TYR A 19 0.30 -4.06 -12.81
C TYR A 19 0.10 -3.19 -11.57
N LEU A 20 -1.16 -2.88 -11.22
CA LEU A 20 -1.49 -2.08 -10.04
C LEU A 20 -1.07 -2.76 -8.74
N LYS A 21 -1.18 -4.10 -8.66
CA LYS A 21 -0.67 -4.87 -7.52
C LYS A 21 0.85 -4.72 -7.38
N ALA A 22 1.60 -4.77 -8.48
CA ALA A 22 3.05 -4.58 -8.46
C ALA A 22 3.43 -3.19 -7.94
N LEU A 23 2.76 -2.15 -8.46
CA LEU A 23 2.95 -0.77 -8.00
C LEU A 23 2.57 -0.60 -6.53
N GLY A 24 1.49 -1.23 -6.08
CA GLY A 24 1.07 -1.26 -4.68
C GLY A 24 2.14 -1.89 -3.78
N VAL A 25 2.69 -3.04 -4.17
CA VAL A 25 3.77 -3.69 -3.42
C VAL A 25 5.00 -2.79 -3.34
N LEU A 26 5.46 -2.24 -4.47
CA LEU A 26 6.62 -1.33 -4.48
C LEU A 26 6.40 -0.14 -3.57
N ARG A 27 5.26 0.54 -3.71
CA ARG A 27 4.90 1.71 -2.91
C ARG A 27 4.89 1.39 -1.42
N LEU A 28 4.22 0.30 -1.02
CA LEU A 28 4.08 -0.07 0.39
C LEU A 28 5.43 -0.39 1.01
N VAL A 29 6.27 -1.19 0.32
CA VAL A 29 7.60 -1.52 0.82
C VAL A 29 8.48 -0.26 0.87
N SER A 30 8.44 0.58 -0.17
CA SER A 30 9.26 1.80 -0.24
C SER A 30 8.90 2.84 0.82
N GLU A 31 7.61 3.00 1.11
CA GLU A 31 7.15 4.01 2.06
C GLU A 31 7.22 3.54 3.52
N GLN A 32 7.01 2.25 3.79
CA GLN A 32 6.77 1.76 5.15
C GLN A 32 7.86 0.84 5.71
N ALA A 33 8.76 0.30 4.87
CA ALA A 33 9.74 -0.69 5.31
C ALA A 33 11.18 -0.40 4.84
N ASP A 34 11.36 0.04 3.59
CA ASP A 34 12.67 0.25 2.98
C ASP A 34 12.63 1.33 1.90
N GLN A 35 13.03 2.55 2.25
CA GLN A 35 13.09 3.69 1.31
C GLN A 35 14.01 3.45 0.10
N GLY A 36 14.91 2.47 0.16
CA GLY A 36 15.80 2.08 -0.94
C GLY A 36 15.21 1.04 -1.89
N ALA A 37 13.97 0.59 -1.65
CA ALA A 37 13.31 -0.43 -2.45
C ALA A 37 13.12 0.01 -3.90
N ARG A 38 13.43 -0.89 -4.83
CA ARG A 38 13.37 -0.65 -6.28
C ARG A 38 12.65 -1.80 -6.96
N GLY A 39 12.03 -1.52 -8.09
CA GLY A 39 11.25 -2.50 -8.82
C GLY A 39 11.51 -2.45 -10.32
N MET A 40 11.43 -3.61 -10.97
CA MET A 40 11.50 -3.72 -12.42
C MET A 40 10.65 -4.89 -12.90
N TRP A 41 10.10 -4.78 -14.11
CA TRP A 41 9.53 -5.94 -14.80
C TRP A 41 10.59 -6.61 -15.66
N ARG A 42 10.61 -7.94 -15.61
CA ARG A 42 11.45 -8.80 -16.45
C ARG A 42 10.77 -10.16 -16.58
N ASP A 43 10.74 -10.70 -17.80
CA ASP A 43 10.18 -12.02 -18.10
C ASP A 43 8.74 -12.18 -17.56
N GLU A 44 7.87 -11.21 -17.88
CA GLU A 44 6.46 -11.14 -17.46
C GLU A 44 6.22 -11.13 -15.93
N CYS A 45 7.26 -10.89 -15.12
CA CYS A 45 7.16 -10.85 -13.66
C CYS A 45 7.69 -9.52 -13.13
N PHE A 46 7.11 -9.04 -12.03
CA PHE A 46 7.71 -7.94 -11.28
C PHE A 46 8.77 -8.49 -10.33
N TRP A 47 9.93 -7.85 -10.35
CA TRP A 47 11.05 -8.14 -9.46
C TRP A 47 11.14 -6.98 -8.46
N LEU A 48 11.26 -7.30 -7.17
CA LEU A 48 11.42 -6.33 -6.09
C LEU A 48 12.84 -6.47 -5.51
N VAL A 49 13.58 -5.36 -5.45
CA VAL A 49 14.88 -5.26 -4.79
C VAL A 49 14.70 -4.48 -3.49
N THR A 50 15.09 -5.06 -2.37
CA THR A 50 14.93 -4.45 -1.03
C THR A 50 15.91 -5.04 -0.02
N ALA A 51 16.15 -4.35 1.08
CA ALA A 51 16.90 -4.87 2.23
C ALA A 51 16.15 -5.98 2.99
N LEU A 52 14.85 -6.19 2.74
CA LEU A 52 14.06 -7.24 3.37
C LEU A 52 14.30 -8.58 2.67
N ASP A 53 14.71 -9.60 3.43
CA ASP A 53 14.68 -10.98 2.94
C ASP A 53 13.23 -11.51 2.85
N ARG A 54 13.08 -12.79 2.52
CA ARG A 54 11.76 -13.38 2.28
C ARG A 54 10.88 -13.36 3.53
N ASP A 55 11.44 -13.71 4.68
CA ASP A 55 10.70 -13.83 5.93
C ASP A 55 10.35 -12.45 6.48
N ALA A 56 11.27 -11.49 6.37
CA ALA A 56 11.01 -10.09 6.69
C ALA A 56 9.93 -9.48 5.80
N LEU A 57 9.95 -9.76 4.48
CA LEU A 57 8.93 -9.28 3.55
C LEU A 57 7.54 -9.85 3.87
N TRP A 58 7.46 -11.12 4.26
CA TRP A 58 6.22 -11.72 4.75
C TRP A 58 5.74 -11.11 6.06
N ALA A 59 6.64 -10.97 7.04
CA ALA A 59 6.30 -10.37 8.33
C ALA A 59 5.79 -8.93 8.16
N PHE A 60 6.37 -8.16 7.23
CA PHE A 60 5.89 -6.84 6.87
C PHE A 60 4.42 -6.88 6.41
N PHE A 61 4.09 -7.64 5.36
CA PHE A 61 2.73 -7.66 4.82
C PHE A 61 1.69 -8.25 5.78
N LEU A 62 2.08 -9.22 6.62
CA LEU A 62 1.16 -9.88 7.55
C LEU A 62 0.90 -9.08 8.82
N ASN A 63 1.92 -8.39 9.35
CA ASN A 63 1.85 -7.86 10.71
C ASN A 63 2.10 -6.35 10.83
N GLN A 64 2.78 -5.73 9.85
CA GLN A 64 3.26 -4.34 9.98
C GLN A 64 2.64 -3.40 8.96
N TYR A 65 2.23 -3.91 7.81
CA TYR A 65 1.61 -3.14 6.73
C TYR A 65 0.43 -2.33 7.27
N ALA A 66 0.51 -1.01 7.07
CA ALA A 66 -0.57 -0.07 7.35
C ALA A 66 -1.27 0.33 6.03
N PRO A 67 -2.56 -0.01 5.84
CA PRO A 67 -3.31 0.43 4.67
C PRO A 67 -3.34 1.95 4.57
N THR A 68 -3.14 2.49 3.36
CA THR A 68 -3.32 3.92 3.11
C THR A 68 -4.79 4.28 3.27
N PRO A 69 -5.14 5.25 4.14
CA PRO A 69 -6.52 5.72 4.25
C PRO A 69 -7.03 6.25 2.91
N LEU A 70 -8.21 5.80 2.48
CA LEU A 70 -8.88 6.27 1.27
C LEU A 70 -10.14 7.04 1.66
N LEU A 71 -10.26 8.27 1.18
CA LEU A 71 -11.42 9.13 1.36
C LEU A 71 -11.97 9.51 -0.02
N ALA A 72 -13.30 9.47 -0.17
CA ALA A 72 -14.00 9.90 -1.37
C ALA A 72 -14.86 11.14 -1.05
N PRO A 73 -14.23 12.34 -0.91
CA PRO A 73 -14.91 13.55 -0.44
C PRO A 73 -16.03 14.02 -1.38
N TRP A 74 -15.99 13.63 -2.66
CA TRP A 74 -16.97 13.98 -3.68
C TRP A 74 -18.21 13.08 -3.70
N ASN A 75 -18.26 12.00 -2.90
CA ASN A 75 -19.45 11.16 -2.84
C ASN A 75 -20.59 11.90 -2.12
N GLY A 76 -21.83 11.74 -2.61
CA GLY A 76 -23.00 12.25 -1.88
C GLY A 76 -23.09 11.60 -0.50
N GLY A 77 -23.23 12.41 0.56
CA GLY A 77 -23.22 11.92 1.93
C GLY A 77 -21.83 11.56 2.47
N SER A 78 -20.74 12.07 1.87
CA SER A 78 -19.36 11.85 2.33
C SER A 78 -19.05 12.47 3.69
N GLY A 79 -19.88 13.42 4.13
CA GLY A 79 -19.69 14.18 5.38
C GLY A 79 -18.91 15.47 5.18
N PHE A 80 -18.50 15.78 3.95
CA PHE A 80 -17.70 16.96 3.62
C PHE A 80 -18.55 18.18 3.21
N TYR A 81 -19.79 18.01 2.77
CA TYR A 81 -20.66 19.11 2.35
C TYR A 81 -21.64 19.55 3.45
N PRO A 82 -22.14 20.81 3.46
CA PRO A 82 -22.95 21.35 4.55
C PRO A 82 -24.24 20.58 4.90
N LYS A 83 -24.79 19.80 3.96
CA LYS A 83 -26.02 19.01 4.16
C LYS A 83 -25.74 17.53 4.43
N ASP A 84 -24.48 17.11 4.44
CA ASP A 84 -24.13 15.72 4.64
C ASP A 84 -24.20 15.34 6.12
N SER A 85 -24.50 14.07 6.39
CA SER A 85 -24.35 13.51 7.72
C SER A 85 -22.88 13.47 8.11
N ARG A 86 -22.54 14.08 9.26
CA ARG A 86 -21.17 14.05 9.81
C ARG A 86 -20.90 12.85 10.72
N ALA A 87 -21.89 11.98 10.93
CA ALA A 87 -21.78 10.84 11.84
C ALA A 87 -20.63 9.86 11.48
N GLY A 88 -20.21 9.81 10.21
CA GLY A 88 -19.06 9.02 9.78
C GLY A 88 -17.72 9.74 9.89
N ILE A 89 -17.65 11.02 9.49
CA ILE A 89 -16.39 11.76 9.38
C ILE A 89 -15.89 12.30 10.72
N ASP A 90 -16.79 12.75 11.60
CA ASP A 90 -16.39 13.35 12.88
C ASP A 90 -15.68 12.34 13.81
N PRO A 91 -16.14 11.08 13.95
CA PRO A 91 -15.41 10.07 14.71
C PRO A 91 -14.04 9.71 14.12
N ILE A 92 -13.92 9.75 12.78
CA ILE A 92 -12.63 9.53 12.10
C ILE A 92 -11.67 10.69 12.41
N ALA A 93 -12.15 11.93 12.30
CA ALA A 93 -11.35 13.13 12.56
C ALA A 93 -10.92 13.26 14.04
N ALA A 94 -11.74 12.78 14.98
CA ALA A 94 -11.41 12.75 16.41
C ALA A 94 -10.68 11.47 16.86
N SER A 95 -10.41 10.53 15.95
CA SER A 95 -9.82 9.24 16.29
C SER A 95 -8.35 9.38 16.69
N SER A 96 -7.95 8.67 17.75
CA SER A 96 -6.54 8.49 18.13
C SER A 96 -5.99 7.12 17.70
N ALA A 97 -6.70 6.40 16.82
CA ALA A 97 -6.21 5.13 16.31
C ALA A 97 -5.00 5.39 15.41
N ALA A 98 -3.90 4.67 15.60
CA ALA A 98 -2.65 4.85 14.86
C ALA A 98 -2.77 4.81 13.32
N ARG A 99 -3.86 4.23 12.79
CA ARG A 99 -4.14 4.20 11.35
C ARG A 99 -4.82 5.48 10.81
N LEU A 100 -5.33 6.33 11.69
CA LEU A 100 -6.09 7.55 11.40
C LEU A 100 -5.45 8.82 11.98
N GLY A 101 -4.40 8.68 12.82
CA GLY A 101 -3.63 9.77 13.43
C GLY A 101 -2.33 9.25 14.01
#